data_AF-A0A7C9P1T8-F1
#
_entry.id   AF-A0A7C9P1T8-F1
#
_cell.length_a   1.000
_cell.length_b   1.000
_cell.length_c   1.000
_cell.angle_alpha   90.00
_cell.angle_beta   90.00
_cell.angle_gamma   90.00
#
_symmetry.space_group_name_H-M   'P 1'
#
loop_
_entity.id
_entity.type
_entity.pdbx_description
1 polymer ?
#
loop_
_entity_poly.entity_id
_entity_poly.type
_entity_poly.pdbx_seq_one_letter_code
_entity_poly.pdbx_strand_id
1 'polypeptide(L)'
;MVNRYVVSATSPDGSEGPVVAFAEQKRLALKEQVTFYTDESRAEALASFKARKVIDLASGYDVVDASGTSIGMFRKDFGKSLLRSTWHVQQPGLPTYTGTERRLSVALLRRFADSLEWLPYHFDFSVGASIAFSVDRKWGLRDRYAIEINDPRLDRRLVIAMAVALDALQSR
;
A
#
# COMPACT_ATOMS: atom_id res chain seq x y z
N MET A 1 11.39 6.18 -17.87
CA MET A 1 10.04 6.47 -17.33
C MET A 1 10.05 6.24 -15.82
N VAL A 2 9.39 7.11 -15.05
CA VAL A 2 9.48 7.19 -13.58
C VAL A 2 8.07 7.19 -13.01
N ASN A 3 7.83 6.48 -11.92
CA ASN A 3 6.60 6.57 -11.14
C ASN A 3 6.81 7.57 -10.01
N ARG A 4 5.85 8.47 -9.81
CA ARG A 4 5.88 9.49 -8.76
C ARG A 4 4.66 9.31 -7.87
N TYR A 5 4.91 9.23 -6.58
CA TYR A 5 3.91 9.05 -5.53
C TYR A 5 3.94 10.28 -4.62
N VAL A 6 2.79 10.93 -4.47
CA VAL A 6 2.60 12.03 -3.52
C VAL A 6 1.51 11.57 -2.55
N VAL A 7 1.83 11.58 -1.27
CA VAL A 7 0.91 11.20 -0.21
C VAL A 7 0.63 12.44 0.62
N SER A 8 -0.65 12.80 0.71
CA SER A 8 -1.12 13.94 1.48
C SER A 8 -1.99 13.47 2.63
N ALA A 9 -1.93 14.17 3.75
CA ALA A 9 -2.95 14.02 4.80
C ALA A 9 -4.31 14.49 4.26
N THR A 10 -5.39 13.94 4.80
CA THR A 10 -6.74 14.41 4.50
C THR A 10 -7.14 15.49 5.50
N SER A 11 -7.61 16.64 4.99
CA SER A 11 -8.17 17.70 5.81
C SER A 11 -9.52 17.28 6.41
N PRO A 12 -10.00 17.92 7.50
CA PRO A 12 -11.28 17.56 8.12
C PRO A 12 -12.51 17.63 7.19
N ASP A 13 -12.43 18.44 6.13
CA ASP A 13 -13.45 18.59 5.08
C ASP A 13 -13.33 17.56 3.94
N GLY A 14 -12.37 16.63 4.04
CA GLY A 14 -12.09 15.61 3.04
C GLY A 14 -11.19 16.05 1.88
N SER A 15 -10.71 17.31 1.88
CA SER A 15 -9.80 17.81 0.86
C SER A 15 -8.35 17.32 1.06
N GLU A 16 -7.53 17.44 0.02
CA GLU A 16 -6.09 17.15 0.10
C GLU A 16 -5.41 18.19 1.01
N GLY A 17 -4.84 17.73 2.11
CA GLY A 17 -4.07 18.53 3.05
C GLY A 17 -2.57 18.53 2.71
N PRO A 18 -1.69 18.79 3.70
CA PRO A 18 -0.25 18.87 3.46
C PRO A 18 0.33 17.52 3.00
N VAL A 19 1.37 17.59 2.16
CA VAL A 19 2.16 16.43 1.77
C VAL A 19 2.85 15.88 3.02
N VAL A 20 2.72 14.57 3.21
CA VAL A 20 3.30 13.83 4.33
C VAL A 20 4.32 12.79 3.88
N ALA A 21 4.29 12.40 2.60
CA ALA A 21 5.34 11.59 2.01
C ALA A 21 5.41 11.81 0.48
N PHE A 22 6.62 11.70 -0.04
CA PHE A 22 6.91 11.76 -1.47
C PHE A 22 7.82 10.59 -1.85
N ALA A 23 7.53 9.89 -2.94
CA ALA A 23 8.44 8.90 -3.49
C ALA A 23 8.56 9.05 -5.00
N GLU A 24 9.78 8.92 -5.51
CA GLU A 24 10.04 8.86 -6.94
C GLU A 24 10.82 7.59 -7.25
N GLN A 25 10.28 6.79 -8.16
CA GLN A 25 10.79 5.47 -8.48
C GLN A 25 11.10 5.38 -9.98
N LYS A 26 12.39 5.20 -10.32
CA LYS A 26 12.76 4.83 -11.69
C LYS A 26 12.23 3.41 -11.98
N ARG A 27 11.47 3.22 -13.06
CA ARG A 27 10.88 1.91 -13.39
C ARG A 27 11.90 0.78 -13.58
N LEU A 28 13.16 1.10 -13.85
CA LEU A 28 14.27 0.13 -13.99
C LEU A 28 14.91 -0.27 -12.64
N ALA A 29 14.72 0.52 -11.58
CA ALA A 29 15.27 0.26 -10.24
C ALA A 29 14.30 -0.51 -9.32
N LEU A 30 13.18 -0.98 -9.89
CA LEU A 30 12.01 -1.49 -9.16
C LEU A 30 12.28 -2.72 -8.28
N LYS A 31 13.40 -3.41 -8.49
CA LYS A 31 13.66 -4.70 -7.84
C LYS A 31 14.21 -4.59 -6.41
N GLU A 32 14.63 -3.40 -5.98
CA GLU A 32 15.46 -3.31 -4.77
C GLU A 32 14.85 -2.45 -3.67
N GLN A 33 14.59 -1.16 -3.93
CA GLN A 33 14.25 -0.22 -2.86
C GLN A 33 13.38 0.95 -3.35
N VAL A 34 12.49 1.42 -2.48
CA VAL A 34 11.80 2.71 -2.61
C VAL A 34 12.05 3.54 -1.37
N THR A 35 12.47 4.78 -1.56
CA THR A 35 12.67 5.76 -0.49
C THR A 35 11.54 6.78 -0.51
N PHE A 36 10.97 7.02 0.66
CA PHE A 36 10.01 8.08 0.93
C PHE A 36 10.74 9.26 1.53
N TYR A 37 10.41 10.45 1.07
CA TYR A 37 10.90 11.72 1.56
C TYR A 37 9.74 12.51 2.18
N THR A 38 10.06 13.49 3.01
CA THR A 38 9.05 14.38 3.62
C THR A 38 8.32 15.22 2.56
N ASP A 39 9.02 15.60 1.49
CA ASP A 39 8.50 16.40 0.38
C ASP A 39 9.23 16.14 -0.96
N GLU A 40 8.90 16.94 -1.97
CA GLU A 40 9.46 16.83 -3.32
C GLU A 40 10.93 17.24 -3.46
N SER A 41 11.48 17.98 -2.47
CA SER A 41 12.89 18.39 -2.47
C SER A 41 13.83 17.20 -2.32
N ARG A 42 13.34 16.12 -1.69
CA ARG A 42 14.10 14.91 -1.36
C ARG A 42 15.28 15.19 -0.42
N ALA A 43 15.23 16.30 0.33
CA ALA A 43 16.28 16.65 1.29
C ALA A 43 16.29 15.71 2.50
N GLU A 44 15.10 15.31 2.97
CA GLU A 44 14.95 14.50 4.18
C GLU A 44 14.21 13.20 3.87
N ALA A 45 14.88 12.07 4.15
CA ALA A 45 14.27 10.76 4.05
C ALA A 45 13.33 10.53 5.24
N LEU A 46 12.14 10.00 4.98
CA LEU A 46 11.14 9.64 5.98
C LEU A 46 11.24 8.15 6.36
N ALA A 47 11.30 7.31 5.33
CA ALA A 47 11.38 5.86 5.43
C ALA A 47 11.85 5.27 4.10
N SER A 48 12.16 3.98 4.09
CA SER A 48 12.28 3.23 2.85
C SER A 48 11.79 1.81 3.03
N PHE A 49 11.38 1.18 1.93
CA PHE A 49 11.22 -0.27 1.90
C PHE A 49 12.22 -0.89 0.94
N LYS A 50 12.75 -2.06 1.30
CA LYS A 50 13.72 -2.81 0.49
C LYS A 50 13.38 -4.29 0.46
N ALA A 51 13.52 -4.93 -0.70
CA ALA A 51 13.37 -6.37 -0.83
C ALA A 51 14.46 -7.10 -0.02
N ARG A 52 14.08 -8.11 0.78
CA ARG A 52 15.05 -8.94 1.53
C ARG A 52 15.97 -9.72 0.61
N LYS A 53 15.40 -10.25 -0.48
CA LYS A 53 16.14 -10.94 -1.54
C LYS A 53 15.60 -10.47 -2.89
N VAL A 54 16.47 -9.88 -3.70
CA VAL A 54 16.13 -9.41 -5.05
C VAL A 54 15.64 -10.56 -5.95
N ILE A 55 16.18 -11.76 -5.73
CA ILE A 55 15.85 -12.98 -6.50
C ILE A 55 14.58 -13.67 -5.96
N ASP A 56 14.24 -13.43 -4.69
CA ASP A 56 13.14 -14.10 -3.99
C ASP A 56 12.23 -13.06 -3.33
N LEU A 57 11.34 -12.48 -4.12
CA LEU A 57 10.35 -11.50 -3.64
C LEU A 57 9.32 -12.12 -2.69
N ALA A 58 9.24 -13.45 -2.59
CA ALA A 58 8.42 -14.12 -1.58
C ALA A 58 8.96 -13.93 -0.16
N SER A 59 10.26 -13.62 -0.03
CA SER A 59 10.90 -13.29 1.25
C SER A 59 10.38 -12.00 1.90
N GLY A 60 9.73 -11.12 1.10
CA GLY A 60 9.14 -9.87 1.57
C GLY A 60 10.07 -8.66 1.49
N TYR A 61 9.54 -7.55 1.96
CA TYR A 61 10.18 -6.23 1.97
C TYR A 61 10.22 -5.72 3.39
N ASP A 62 11.40 -5.31 3.85
CA ASP A 62 11.55 -4.65 5.15
C ASP A 62 11.34 -3.15 4.97
N VAL A 63 10.63 -2.55 5.92
CA VAL A 63 10.42 -1.11 6.03
C VAL A 63 11.27 -0.59 7.17
N VAL A 64 12.08 0.42 6.88
CA VAL A 64 13.00 1.06 7.83
C VAL A 64 12.78 2.56 7.85
N ASP A 65 13.07 3.19 8.98
CA ASP A 65 13.12 4.64 9.06
C ASP A 65 14.40 5.23 8.44
N ALA A 66 14.54 6.56 8.51
CA ALA A 66 15.70 7.28 8.00
C ALA A 66 17.04 6.86 8.63
N SER A 67 17.02 6.35 9.87
CA SER A 67 18.21 5.85 10.57
C SER A 67 18.55 4.39 10.22
N GLY A 68 17.66 3.71 9.49
CA GLY A 68 17.77 2.28 9.21
C GLY A 68 17.15 1.39 10.28
N THR A 69 16.46 1.96 11.27
CA THR A 69 15.76 1.19 12.30
C THR A 69 14.53 0.54 11.69
N SER A 70 14.32 -0.76 11.97
CA SER A 70 13.18 -1.51 11.44
C SER A 70 11.86 -0.97 12.01
N ILE A 71 10.94 -0.62 11.10
CA ILE A 71 9.55 -0.29 11.42
C ILE A 71 8.68 -1.53 11.32
N GLY A 72 8.94 -2.38 10.32
CA GLY A 72 8.15 -3.56 10.05
C GLY A 72 8.49 -4.19 8.70
N MET A 73 7.61 -5.03 8.19
CA MET A 73 7.76 -5.67 6.90
C MET A 73 6.42 -5.95 6.23
N PHE A 74 6.44 -6.13 4.92
CA PHE A 74 5.30 -6.67 4.18
C PHE A 74 5.73 -7.71 3.15
N ARG A 75 4.85 -8.68 2.87
CA ARG A 75 5.10 -9.71 1.84
C ARG A 75 3.83 -10.10 1.12
N LYS A 76 3.96 -10.44 -0.15
CA LYS A 76 2.89 -11.06 -0.93
C LYS A 76 2.88 -12.56 -0.63
N ASP A 77 1.68 -13.10 -0.41
CA ASP A 77 1.47 -14.53 -0.28
C ASP A 77 1.24 -15.14 -1.67
N PHE A 78 2.29 -15.74 -2.23
CA PHE A 78 2.23 -16.37 -3.55
C PHE A 78 1.54 -17.75 -3.52
N GLY A 79 1.37 -18.36 -2.34
CA GLY A 79 0.77 -19.70 -2.19
C GLY A 79 -0.75 -19.69 -2.10
N LYS A 80 -1.37 -18.55 -1.79
CA LYS A 80 -2.81 -18.45 -1.48
C LYS A 80 -3.74 -18.04 -2.62
N SER A 81 -3.27 -17.92 -3.87
CA SER A 81 -4.05 -18.04 -5.13
C SER A 81 -3.46 -17.16 -6.23
N LEU A 82 -3.40 -17.67 -7.46
CA LEU A 82 -3.19 -16.88 -8.67
C LEU A 82 -4.39 -15.93 -8.97
N LEU A 83 -5.55 -16.19 -8.37
CA LEU A 83 -6.80 -15.44 -8.60
C LEU A 83 -7.01 -14.28 -7.64
N ARG A 84 -6.33 -14.26 -6.49
CA ARG A 84 -6.48 -13.19 -5.49
C ARG A 84 -5.17 -12.93 -4.79
N SER A 85 -4.68 -11.72 -4.93
CA SER A 85 -3.48 -11.30 -4.21
C SER A 85 -3.78 -11.13 -2.73
N THR A 86 -2.95 -11.78 -1.91
CA THR A 86 -2.99 -11.67 -0.46
C THR A 86 -1.66 -11.08 -0.01
N TRP A 87 -1.71 -10.13 0.90
CA TRP A 87 -0.53 -9.46 1.47
C TRP A 87 -0.52 -9.65 2.98
N HIS A 88 0.67 -9.73 3.57
CA HIS A 88 0.85 -9.77 5.01
C HIS A 88 1.68 -8.56 5.42
N VAL A 89 1.24 -7.84 6.44
CA VAL A 89 1.94 -6.68 7.03
C VAL A 89 2.23 -6.99 8.50
N GLN A 90 3.47 -6.76 8.91
CA GLN A 90 3.93 -7.03 10.26
C GLN A 90 4.64 -5.79 10.80
N GLN A 91 4.29 -5.41 12.03
CA GLN A 91 4.98 -4.42 12.83
C GLN A 91 5.39 -5.09 14.15
N PRO A 92 6.62 -4.88 14.64
CA PRO A 92 7.04 -5.42 15.93
C PRO A 92 6.07 -5.03 17.05
N GLY A 93 5.68 -6.02 17.87
CA GLY A 93 4.74 -5.81 18.98
C GLY A 93 3.26 -5.81 18.61
N LEU A 94 2.91 -5.96 17.33
CA LEU A 94 1.52 -6.04 16.84
C LEU A 94 1.25 -7.39 16.14
N PRO A 95 -0.02 -7.81 16.04
CA PRO A 95 -0.39 -8.98 15.23
C PRO A 95 -0.05 -8.79 13.74
N THR A 96 0.04 -9.90 12.99
CA THR A 96 0.16 -9.85 11.53
C THR A 96 -1.19 -9.50 10.91
N TYR A 97 -1.22 -8.40 10.14
CA TYR A 97 -2.40 -7.97 9.40
C TYR A 97 -2.41 -8.63 8.02
N THR A 98 -3.54 -9.24 7.65
CA THR A 98 -3.71 -9.88 6.33
C THR A 98 -4.53 -8.97 5.43
N GLY A 99 -3.89 -8.51 4.35
CA GLY A 99 -4.49 -7.73 3.27
C GLY A 99 -5.12 -8.63 2.23
N THR A 100 -6.41 -8.47 1.97
CA THR A 100 -7.09 -9.16 0.87
C THR A 100 -7.97 -8.21 0.09
N GLU A 101 -8.16 -8.53 -1.18
CA GLU A 101 -9.08 -7.80 -2.04
C GLU A 101 -10.54 -7.96 -1.57
N ARG A 102 -11.21 -6.84 -1.33
CA ARG A 102 -12.61 -6.76 -0.87
C ARG A 102 -13.53 -7.34 -1.95
N ARG A 103 -14.35 -8.33 -1.59
CA ARG A 103 -15.41 -8.84 -2.48
C ARG A 103 -16.53 -7.82 -2.57
N LEU A 104 -16.81 -7.29 -3.74
CA LEU A 104 -18.13 -6.73 -4.03
C LEU A 104 -19.10 -7.91 -4.15
N SER A 105 -19.90 -8.16 -3.11
CA SER A 105 -20.93 -9.20 -3.12
C SER A 105 -21.95 -8.90 -4.23
N VAL A 106 -21.95 -9.77 -5.25
CA VAL A 106 -22.66 -9.67 -6.54
C VAL A 106 -24.20 -9.61 -6.42
N ALA A 107 -24.77 -9.82 -5.24
CA ALA A 107 -26.23 -9.93 -5.05
C ALA A 107 -27.01 -8.63 -5.34
N LEU A 108 -26.43 -7.45 -5.13
CA LEU A 108 -27.05 -6.15 -5.47
C LEU A 108 -26.72 -5.67 -6.90
N LEU A 109 -25.75 -6.31 -7.56
CA LEU A 109 -25.15 -5.87 -8.82
C LEU A 109 -25.83 -6.46 -10.07
N ARG A 110 -26.67 -7.49 -9.91
CA ARG A 110 -27.37 -8.16 -11.03
C ARG A 110 -28.30 -7.23 -11.83
N ARG A 111 -28.60 -6.03 -11.31
CA ARG A 111 -29.40 -5.03 -12.01
C ARG A 111 -28.62 -4.19 -13.04
N PHE A 112 -27.28 -4.24 -13.05
CA PHE A 112 -26.44 -3.38 -13.90
C PHE A 112 -25.33 -4.14 -14.65
N ALA A 113 -25.53 -5.46 -14.84
CA ALA A 113 -24.50 -6.47 -15.10
C ALA A 113 -23.69 -6.32 -16.39
N ASP A 114 -24.12 -5.56 -17.39
CA ASP A 114 -23.36 -5.44 -18.66
C ASP A 114 -22.26 -4.36 -18.62
N SER A 115 -22.07 -3.68 -17.48
CA SER A 115 -21.08 -2.61 -17.36
C SER A 115 -19.82 -3.01 -16.60
N LEU A 116 -19.72 -4.11 -15.86
CA LEU A 116 -18.90 -4.18 -14.63
C LEU A 116 -17.44 -4.72 -14.71
N GLU A 117 -16.77 -4.60 -15.85
CA GLU A 117 -15.34 -5.00 -15.97
C GLU A 117 -14.31 -3.94 -15.47
N TRP A 118 -14.77 -2.78 -14.94
CA TRP A 118 -13.93 -1.60 -14.60
C TRP A 118 -13.79 -1.29 -13.09
N LEU A 119 -14.17 -2.20 -12.19
CA LEU A 119 -14.23 -1.91 -10.74
C LEU A 119 -12.83 -1.70 -10.10
N PRO A 120 -12.63 -0.65 -9.29
CA PRO A 120 -11.37 -0.42 -8.59
C PRO A 120 -11.06 -1.52 -7.58
N TYR A 121 -9.78 -1.90 -7.49
CA TYR A 121 -9.30 -2.83 -6.48
C TYR A 121 -9.26 -2.13 -5.11
N HIS A 122 -9.86 -2.77 -4.11
CA HIS A 122 -9.90 -2.30 -2.72
C HIS A 122 -9.26 -3.36 -1.82
N PHE A 123 -8.29 -2.97 -1.00
CA PHE A 123 -7.63 -3.88 -0.07
C PHE A 123 -8.01 -3.54 1.37
N ASP A 124 -8.46 -4.54 2.11
CA ASP A 124 -8.64 -4.47 3.56
C ASP A 124 -7.56 -5.30 4.26
N PHE A 125 -6.83 -4.66 5.17
CA PHE A 125 -5.86 -5.30 6.03
C PHE A 125 -6.48 -5.51 7.40
N SER A 126 -6.63 -6.78 7.80
CA SER A 126 -7.41 -7.15 8.97
C SER A 126 -6.70 -8.17 9.87
N VAL A 127 -7.13 -8.22 11.12
CA VAL A 127 -6.82 -9.29 12.08
C VAL A 127 -8.15 -9.82 12.58
N GLY A 128 -8.46 -11.08 12.25
CA GLY A 128 -9.79 -11.64 12.49
C GLY A 128 -10.87 -10.83 11.75
N ALA A 129 -11.86 -10.32 12.48
CA ALA A 129 -12.94 -9.50 11.93
C ALA A 129 -12.65 -7.98 11.93
N SER A 130 -11.53 -7.55 12.53
CA SER A 130 -11.20 -6.13 12.69
C SER A 130 -10.34 -5.63 11.54
N ILE A 131 -10.81 -4.62 10.82
CA ILE A 131 -10.04 -3.92 9.77
C ILE A 131 -9.12 -2.91 10.43
N ALA A 132 -7.82 -3.04 10.22
CA ALA A 132 -6.80 -2.16 10.77
C ALA A 132 -6.48 -0.98 9.85
N PHE A 133 -6.46 -1.21 8.54
CA PHE A 133 -6.41 -0.15 7.54
C PHE A 133 -6.93 -0.65 6.19
N SER A 134 -7.35 0.27 5.33
CA SER A 134 -7.74 -0.01 3.95
C SER A 134 -6.95 0.84 2.96
N VAL A 135 -6.87 0.34 1.72
CA VAL A 135 -6.33 1.07 0.57
C VAL A 135 -7.34 0.97 -0.57
N ASP A 136 -7.98 2.09 -0.90
CA ASP A 136 -9.08 2.17 -1.84
C ASP A 136 -8.69 3.03 -3.05
N ARG A 137 -8.60 2.42 -4.24
CA ARG A 137 -8.39 3.20 -5.48
C ARG A 137 -9.64 4.02 -5.80
N LYS A 138 -9.48 5.33 -5.96
CA LYS A 138 -10.57 6.25 -6.33
C LYS A 138 -10.69 6.31 -7.86
N TRP A 139 -11.92 6.40 -8.35
CA TRP A 139 -12.20 6.58 -9.77
C TRP A 139 -11.79 7.98 -10.22
N GLY A 140 -11.15 8.08 -11.39
CA GLY A 140 -10.78 9.35 -11.99
C GLY A 140 -9.74 9.21 -13.12
N LEU A 141 -9.45 10.32 -13.79
CA LEU A 141 -8.45 10.39 -14.87
C LEU A 141 -7.01 10.17 -14.40
N ARG A 142 -6.76 10.23 -13.09
CA ARG A 142 -5.45 10.03 -12.46
C ARG A 142 -5.57 8.98 -11.37
N ASP A 143 -4.52 8.20 -11.18
CA ASP A 143 -4.44 7.24 -10.09
C ASP A 143 -4.39 7.97 -8.75
N ARG A 144 -5.45 7.78 -7.96
CA ARG A 144 -5.53 8.24 -6.57
C ARG A 144 -5.97 7.09 -5.69
N TYR A 145 -5.38 7.01 -4.52
CA TYR A 145 -5.68 6.00 -3.53
C TYR A 145 -6.02 6.71 -2.21
N ALA A 146 -7.10 6.29 -1.57
CA ALA A 146 -7.39 6.68 -0.19
C ALA A 146 -6.87 5.60 0.76
N ILE A 147 -6.21 6.04 1.82
CA ILE A 147 -5.70 5.17 2.88
C ILE A 147 -6.45 5.55 4.15
N GLU A 148 -7.19 4.61 4.73
CA GLU A 148 -7.88 4.81 6.00
C GLU A 148 -7.20 3.93 7.06
N ILE A 149 -6.72 4.52 8.16
CA ILE A 149 -6.04 3.81 9.24
C ILE A 149 -6.95 3.79 10.46
N ASN A 150 -7.46 2.61 10.78
CA ASN A 150 -8.37 2.37 11.89
C ASN A 150 -7.64 1.93 13.17
N ASP A 151 -6.49 1.24 13.04
CA ASP A 151 -5.63 0.89 14.17
C ASP A 151 -4.52 1.96 14.33
N PRO A 152 -4.66 2.89 15.29
CA PRO A 152 -3.71 4.00 15.45
C PRO A 152 -2.32 3.57 15.94
N ARG A 153 -2.16 2.29 16.33
CA ARG A 153 -0.87 1.74 16.76
C ARG A 153 0.04 1.42 15.58
N LEU A 154 -0.51 1.29 14.37
CA LEU A 154 0.27 1.08 13.16
C LEU A 154 1.08 2.34 12.82
N ASP A 155 2.36 2.15 12.54
CA ASP A 155 3.23 3.20 12.03
C ASP A 155 2.74 3.61 10.63
N ARG A 156 2.42 4.89 10.48
CA ARG A 156 1.91 5.46 9.23
C ARG A 156 2.87 5.24 8.07
N ARG A 157 4.19 5.22 8.32
CA ARG A 157 5.22 5.00 7.30
C ARG A 157 5.14 3.58 6.75
N LEU A 158 4.84 2.59 7.59
CA LEU A 158 4.61 1.20 7.16
C LEU A 158 3.36 1.08 6.29
N VAL A 159 2.27 1.75 6.68
CA VAL A 159 1.03 1.75 5.89
C VAL A 159 1.23 2.43 4.54
N ILE A 160 1.90 3.59 4.50
CA ILE A 160 2.24 4.30 3.27
C ILE A 160 3.12 3.44 2.37
N ALA A 161 4.13 2.77 2.94
CA ALA A 161 5.01 1.86 2.21
C ALA A 161 4.21 0.72 1.57
N MET A 162 3.29 0.10 2.31
CA MET A 162 2.41 -0.94 1.79
C MET A 162 1.48 -0.41 0.69
N ALA A 163 0.87 0.77 0.86
CA ALA A 163 -0.02 1.35 -0.16
C ALA A 163 0.71 1.63 -1.48
N VAL A 164 1.92 2.17 -1.44
CA VAL A 164 2.76 2.35 -2.63
C VAL A 164 3.22 1.03 -3.21
N ALA A 165 3.54 0.04 -2.36
CA ALA A 165 3.88 -1.31 -2.81
C ALA A 165 2.72 -2.01 -3.52
N LEU A 166 1.46 -1.81 -3.08
CA LEU A 166 0.29 -2.31 -3.81
C LEU A 166 0.29 -1.77 -5.23
N ASP A 167 0.39 -0.46 -5.46
CA ASP A 167 0.40 0.08 -6.83
C ASP A 167 1.61 -0.42 -7.65
N ALA A 168 2.81 -0.34 -7.06
CA ALA A 168 4.06 -0.62 -7.76
C ALA A 168 4.29 -2.11 -8.08
N LEU A 169 3.76 -3.01 -7.25
CA LEU A 169 4.05 -4.46 -7.31
C LEU A 169 2.83 -5.33 -7.66
N GLN A 170 1.59 -4.84 -7.52
CA GLN A 170 0.38 -5.63 -7.81
C GLN A 170 0.14 -5.81 -9.31
N SER A 171 0.52 -4.84 -10.13
CA SER A 171 0.33 -4.83 -11.59
C SER A 171 1.33 -5.70 -12.37
N ARG A 172 2.10 -6.54 -11.67
CA ARG A 172 3.20 -7.36 -12.22
C ARG A 172 3.09 -8.81 -11.83
#